data_AF-A0A3D6D2J1-F1
#
_entry.id   AF-A0A3D6D2J1-F1
#
_cell.length_a   1.000
_cell.length_b   1.000
_cell.length_c   1.000
_cell.angle_alpha   90.00
_cell.angle_beta   90.00
_cell.angle_gamma   90.00
#
_symmetry.space_group_name_H-M   'P 1'
#
loop_
_entity.id
_entity.type
_entity.pdbx_description
1 polymer ?
#
loop_
_entity_poly.entity_id
_entity_poly.type
_entity_poly.pdbx_seq_one_letter_code
_entity_poly.pdbx_strand_id
1 'polypeptide(L)'
;LHGNGGNARSAMQGFMRRHEKMVNRYILVFAQGYQKSWNIVSERSKADDRGFIETIVQTLATFKNVAPDDFSIMGNSNGAALVNQMAIETTLPHIRNYITGVSQLNAWQHDGEHFKAKGDQNQYHAVAAPMKGKRLMNISGTEDKLVPYHGGPSKFIPANDGKLEFVATEESIYLWAREMGYTGEKKTHPSSKVGRLEIFSYLNGDVVHYKVNQEGHGATRRVTEDQLMKFLKTEKTVVPQENL
;
A
#
# COMPACT_ATOMS: atom_id res chain seq x y z
N LEU A 1 -3.31 -1.77 8.95
CA LEU A 1 -4.31 -0.68 8.91
C LEU A 1 -5.62 -1.21 8.35
N HIS A 2 -6.72 -1.13 9.13
CA HIS A 2 -8.02 -1.66 8.74
C HIS A 2 -8.71 -0.78 7.66
N GLY A 3 -9.71 -1.32 6.95
CA GLY A 3 -10.53 -0.55 6.01
C GLY A 3 -11.57 0.34 6.71
N ASN A 4 -12.25 1.19 5.93
CA ASN A 4 -13.26 2.13 6.45
C ASN A 4 -14.42 1.38 7.12
N GLY A 5 -14.89 1.88 8.27
CA GLY A 5 -15.87 1.21 9.13
C GLY A 5 -15.34 0.03 9.95
N GLY A 6 -14.10 -0.40 9.71
CA GLY A 6 -13.43 -1.49 10.43
C GLY A 6 -12.91 -1.10 11.81
N ASN A 7 -12.22 -2.03 12.47
CA ASN A 7 -11.55 -1.76 13.75
C ASN A 7 -10.31 -2.65 13.92
N ALA A 8 -9.41 -2.22 14.81
CA ALA A 8 -8.16 -2.89 15.11
C ALA A 8 -8.33 -4.34 15.61
N ARG A 9 -9.27 -4.59 16.53
CA ARG A 9 -9.50 -5.92 17.12
C ARG A 9 -9.94 -6.95 16.09
N SER A 10 -10.90 -6.61 15.22
CA SER A 10 -11.36 -7.50 14.15
C SER A 10 -10.28 -7.73 13.11
N ALA A 11 -9.50 -6.69 12.76
CA ALA A 11 -8.36 -6.83 11.86
C ALA A 11 -7.28 -7.75 12.44
N MET A 12 -6.96 -7.60 13.72
CA MET A 12 -6.03 -8.47 14.46
C MET A 12 -6.47 -9.92 14.41
N GLN A 13 -7.70 -10.22 14.85
CA GLN A 13 -8.22 -11.58 14.85
C GLN A 13 -8.24 -12.20 13.44
N GLY A 14 -8.67 -11.45 12.44
CA GLY A 14 -8.72 -11.92 11.05
C GLY A 14 -7.35 -12.16 10.43
N PHE A 15 -6.35 -11.38 10.83
CA PHE A 15 -4.97 -11.55 10.37
C PHE A 15 -4.32 -12.75 11.07
N MET A 16 -4.37 -12.82 12.41
CA MET A 16 -3.71 -13.88 13.18
C MET A 16 -4.22 -15.27 12.82
N ARG A 17 -5.53 -15.43 12.58
CA ARG A 17 -6.11 -16.72 12.17
C ARG A 17 -5.57 -17.28 10.86
N ARG A 18 -5.00 -16.45 9.99
CA ARG A 18 -4.53 -16.84 8.64
C ARG A 18 -3.01 -16.81 8.48
N HIS A 19 -2.29 -16.26 9.46
CA HIS A 19 -0.86 -16.00 9.34
C HIS A 19 -0.11 -16.41 10.62
N GLU A 20 -0.18 -17.69 10.95
CA GLU A 20 0.46 -18.26 12.14
C GLU A 20 1.99 -18.08 12.12
N LYS A 21 2.64 -18.29 10.97
CA LYS A 21 4.10 -18.13 10.85
C LYS A 21 4.51 -16.68 11.07
N MET A 22 3.71 -15.71 10.64
CA MET A 22 3.96 -14.28 10.86
C MET A 22 3.75 -13.90 12.32
N VAL A 23 2.69 -14.40 12.96
CA VAL A 23 2.44 -14.19 14.40
C VAL A 23 3.63 -14.63 15.25
N ASN A 24 4.28 -15.72 14.86
CA ASN A 24 5.45 -16.26 15.58
C ASN A 24 6.79 -15.56 15.22
N ARG A 25 6.81 -14.63 14.26
CA ARG A 25 8.06 -14.04 13.73
C ARG A 25 8.12 -12.52 13.78
N TYR A 26 6.99 -11.84 13.84
CA TYR A 26 6.94 -10.38 13.80
C TYR A 26 6.20 -9.82 15.01
N ILE A 27 6.63 -8.63 15.42
CA ILE A 27 5.83 -7.77 16.29
C ILE A 27 4.70 -7.21 15.42
N LEU A 28 3.46 -7.58 15.73
CA LEU A 28 2.29 -7.15 14.97
C LEU A 28 1.56 -6.02 15.68
N VAL A 29 1.33 -4.92 14.97
CA VAL A 29 0.61 -3.75 15.49
C VAL A 29 -0.64 -3.49 14.66
N PHE A 30 -1.78 -3.43 15.34
CA PHE A 30 -3.07 -3.14 14.72
C PHE A 30 -3.58 -1.79 15.22
N ALA A 31 -3.24 -0.73 14.48
CA ALA A 31 -3.69 0.63 14.80
C ALA A 31 -5.19 0.81 14.55
N GLN A 32 -5.85 1.54 15.45
CA GLN A 32 -7.26 1.90 15.36
C GLN A 32 -7.38 3.30 14.76
N GLY A 33 -7.94 3.40 13.55
CA GLY A 33 -8.24 4.70 12.94
C GLY A 33 -9.33 5.44 13.69
N TYR A 34 -9.19 6.76 13.82
CA TYR A 34 -10.22 7.61 14.42
C TYR A 34 -11.52 7.51 13.63
N GLN A 35 -12.66 7.46 14.32
CA GLN A 35 -13.98 7.22 13.70
C GLN A 35 -14.04 5.99 12.76
N LYS A 36 -13.19 4.98 13.00
CA LYS A 36 -13.08 3.78 12.17
C LYS A 36 -12.73 4.10 10.71
N SER A 37 -11.97 5.16 10.45
CA SER A 37 -11.64 5.69 9.13
C SER A 37 -10.22 6.26 9.14
N TRP A 38 -9.63 6.40 7.96
CA TRP A 38 -8.34 7.07 7.73
C TRP A 38 -8.53 8.23 6.77
N ASN A 39 -7.95 9.39 7.10
CA ASN A 39 -8.14 10.68 6.47
C ASN A 39 -7.48 10.74 5.09
N ILE A 40 -8.23 10.33 4.06
CA ILE A 40 -7.84 10.36 2.65
C ILE A 40 -9.01 10.95 1.85
N VAL A 41 -8.78 12.05 1.14
CA VAL A 41 -9.78 12.76 0.31
C VAL A 41 -11.05 13.17 1.08
N SER A 42 -12.13 12.39 1.00
CA SER A 42 -13.44 12.75 1.58
C SER A 42 -13.90 11.77 2.67
N GLU A 43 -12.94 11.12 3.33
CA GLU A 43 -13.20 10.20 4.44
C GLU A 43 -13.67 10.94 5.71
N ARG A 44 -14.33 10.19 6.61
CA ARG A 44 -14.90 10.76 7.86
C ARG A 44 -13.82 11.24 8.81
N SER A 45 -12.73 10.47 8.95
CA SER A 45 -11.59 10.91 9.76
C SER A 45 -10.99 12.17 9.17
N LYS A 46 -10.73 13.15 10.03
CA LYS A 46 -9.89 14.33 9.76
C LYS A 46 -8.61 14.33 10.62
N ALA A 47 -8.31 13.19 11.24
CA ALA A 47 -7.15 13.05 12.12
C ALA A 47 -5.84 13.14 11.33
N ASP A 48 -4.75 13.46 12.03
CA ASP A 48 -3.39 13.27 11.52
C ASP A 48 -2.99 11.79 11.60
N ASP A 49 -3.53 11.02 10.67
CA ASP A 49 -3.31 9.59 10.61
C ASP A 49 -1.86 9.24 10.21
N ARG A 50 -1.18 10.10 9.43
CA ARG A 50 0.23 9.92 9.09
C ARG A 50 1.09 10.07 10.33
N GLY A 51 0.97 11.20 11.04
CA GLY A 51 1.72 11.45 12.28
C GLY A 51 1.47 10.39 13.35
N PHE A 52 0.23 9.88 13.45
CA PHE A 52 -0.10 8.79 14.36
C PHE A 52 0.68 7.50 14.05
N ILE A 53 0.69 7.04 12.80
CA ILE A 53 1.42 5.81 12.44
C ILE A 53 2.94 6.03 12.49
N GLU A 54 3.44 7.20 12.07
CA GLU A 54 4.86 7.55 12.17
C GLU A 54 5.35 7.52 13.63
N THR A 55 4.55 8.05 14.56
CA THR A 55 4.87 8.03 16.01
C THR A 55 4.97 6.59 16.53
N ILE A 56 4.09 5.69 16.10
CA ILE A 56 4.15 4.26 16.47
C ILE A 56 5.47 3.66 15.98
N VAL A 57 5.83 3.87 14.70
CA VAL A 57 7.07 3.33 14.11
C VAL A 57 8.30 3.85 14.85
N GLN A 58 8.40 5.17 15.04
CA GLN A 58 9.52 5.79 15.74
C GLN A 58 9.66 5.28 17.17
N THR A 59 8.55 5.19 17.90
CA THR A 59 8.54 4.67 19.27
C THR A 59 9.04 3.23 19.30
N LEU A 60 8.52 2.37 18.42
CA LEU A 60 8.91 0.97 18.37
C LEU A 60 10.38 0.78 17.99
N ALA A 61 10.91 1.62 17.11
CA ALA A 61 12.32 1.56 16.69
C ALA A 61 13.31 1.81 17.85
N THR A 62 12.86 2.39 18.97
CA THR A 62 13.72 2.61 20.16
C THR A 62 13.91 1.36 21.03
N PHE A 63 13.07 0.33 20.89
CA PHE A 63 13.18 -0.86 21.73
C PHE A 63 14.27 -1.79 21.23
N LYS A 64 15.11 -2.29 22.15
CA LYS A 64 16.27 -3.15 21.83
C LYS A 64 15.92 -4.46 21.12
N ASN A 65 14.68 -4.94 21.26
CA ASN A 65 14.19 -6.18 20.64
C ASN A 65 13.44 -5.94 19.32
N VAL A 66 13.52 -4.73 18.76
CA VAL A 66 12.94 -4.37 17.46
C VAL A 66 14.07 -4.13 16.47
N ALA A 67 13.96 -4.68 15.26
CA ALA A 67 14.86 -4.34 14.16
C ALA A 67 14.49 -2.94 13.64
N PRO A 68 15.34 -1.90 13.83
CA PRO A 68 14.93 -0.51 13.65
C PRO A 68 14.64 -0.15 12.19
N ASP A 69 15.18 -0.89 11.22
CA ASP A 69 15.05 -0.59 9.78
C ASP A 69 14.28 -1.65 8.98
N ASP A 70 13.49 -2.48 9.67
CA ASP A 70 12.70 -3.56 9.05
C ASP A 70 11.19 -3.43 9.33
N PHE A 71 10.66 -2.21 9.27
CA PHE A 71 9.23 -1.98 9.42
C PHE A 71 8.47 -2.22 8.12
N SER A 72 7.30 -2.82 8.23
CA SER A 72 6.37 -3.01 7.11
C SER A 72 5.00 -2.48 7.46
N ILE A 73 4.42 -1.64 6.59
CA ILE A 73 3.08 -1.10 6.78
C ILE A 73 2.13 -1.76 5.78
N MET A 74 1.14 -2.48 6.31
CA MET A 74 0.10 -3.13 5.51
C MET A 74 -1.26 -2.50 5.75
N GLY A 75 -1.97 -2.19 4.67
CA GLY A 75 -3.31 -1.63 4.68
C GLY A 75 -4.28 -2.44 3.82
N ASN A 76 -5.58 -2.31 4.11
CA ASN A 76 -6.65 -2.87 3.27
C ASN A 76 -7.71 -1.79 3.01
N SER A 77 -8.17 -1.64 1.76
CA SER A 77 -9.20 -0.66 1.37
C SER A 77 -8.77 0.77 1.74
N ASN A 78 -9.58 1.57 2.45
CA ASN A 78 -9.17 2.89 2.96
C ASN A 78 -7.86 2.87 3.77
N GLY A 79 -7.56 1.80 4.51
CA GLY A 79 -6.26 1.64 5.16
C GLY A 79 -5.10 1.46 4.17
N ALA A 80 -5.34 0.86 2.99
CA ALA A 80 -4.35 0.78 1.91
C ALA A 80 -4.18 2.12 1.20
N ALA A 81 -5.24 2.93 1.07
CA ALA A 81 -5.13 4.31 0.58
C ALA A 81 -4.23 5.15 1.50
N LEU A 82 -4.33 4.98 2.82
CA LEU A 82 -3.39 5.59 3.77
C LEU A 82 -1.96 5.06 3.59
N VAL A 83 -1.76 3.75 3.39
CA VAL A 83 -0.42 3.20 3.11
C VAL A 83 0.20 3.80 1.85
N ASN A 84 -0.57 3.98 0.78
CA ASN A 84 -0.10 4.70 -0.41
C ASN A 84 0.34 6.12 -0.04
N GLN A 85 -0.48 6.84 0.75
CA GLN A 85 -0.15 8.21 1.14
C GLN A 85 1.11 8.28 2.01
N MET A 86 1.28 7.33 2.92
CA MET A 86 2.49 7.21 3.71
C MET A 86 3.71 6.94 2.83
N ALA A 87 3.60 6.04 1.84
CA ALA A 87 4.70 5.80 0.90
C ALA A 87 5.07 7.05 0.09
N ILE A 88 4.11 7.95 -0.14
CA ILE A 88 4.33 9.23 -0.83
C ILE A 88 5.04 10.26 0.05
N GLU A 89 4.60 10.41 1.31
CA GLU A 89 4.97 11.59 2.11
C GLU A 89 5.95 11.31 3.25
N THR A 90 6.06 10.07 3.73
CA THR A 90 6.89 9.80 4.91
C THR A 90 8.36 9.86 4.58
N THR A 91 9.14 10.47 5.47
CA THR A 91 10.60 10.52 5.39
C THR A 91 11.27 9.57 6.38
N LEU A 92 10.49 8.68 7.02
CA LEU A 92 11.03 7.73 8.00
C LEU A 92 11.94 6.68 7.33
N PRO A 93 13.22 6.59 7.72
CA PRO A 93 14.13 5.60 7.15
C PRO A 93 13.71 4.17 7.53
N HIS A 94 13.11 4.00 8.71
CA HIS A 94 12.75 2.73 9.35
C HIS A 94 11.80 1.84 8.53
N ILE A 95 10.95 2.45 7.68
CA ILE A 95 9.96 1.70 6.90
C ILE A 95 10.64 1.11 5.67
N ARG A 96 10.62 -0.21 5.56
CA ARG A 96 11.19 -0.96 4.43
C ARG A 96 10.14 -1.27 3.37
N ASN A 97 8.97 -1.75 3.80
CA ASN A 97 7.95 -2.30 2.90
C ASN A 97 6.57 -1.64 3.09
N TYR A 98 5.89 -1.38 1.98
CA TYR A 98 4.48 -0.96 1.94
C TYR A 98 3.64 -2.03 1.25
N ILE A 99 2.52 -2.43 1.86
CA ILE A 99 1.63 -3.45 1.32
C ILE A 99 0.21 -2.89 1.23
N THR A 100 -0.30 -2.77 0.02
CA THR A 100 -1.61 -2.17 -0.28
C THR A 100 -2.58 -3.22 -0.80
N GLY A 101 -3.56 -3.57 0.03
CA GLY A 101 -4.62 -4.50 -0.31
C GLY A 101 -5.88 -3.80 -0.78
N VAL A 102 -6.37 -4.18 -1.96
CA VAL A 102 -7.64 -3.73 -2.58
C VAL A 102 -7.81 -2.21 -2.59
N SER A 103 -6.69 -1.51 -2.82
CA SER A 103 -6.65 -0.07 -3.12
C SER A 103 -5.31 0.26 -3.77
N GLN A 104 -5.36 0.68 -5.03
CA GLN A 104 -4.25 1.29 -5.74
C GLN A 104 -4.24 2.83 -5.55
N LEU A 105 -3.34 3.53 -6.23
CA LEU A 105 -3.33 5.00 -6.22
C LEU A 105 -4.68 5.55 -6.71
N ASN A 106 -5.17 6.58 -6.03
CA ASN A 106 -6.28 7.39 -6.51
C ASN A 106 -5.78 8.68 -7.19
N ALA A 107 -6.64 9.33 -7.96
CA ALA A 107 -6.28 10.52 -8.76
C ALA A 107 -5.85 11.73 -7.92
N TRP A 108 -6.17 11.76 -6.62
CA TRP A 108 -5.66 12.78 -5.70
C TRP A 108 -4.22 12.48 -5.29
N GLN A 109 -3.82 11.21 -5.21
CA GLN A 109 -2.48 10.79 -4.82
C GLN A 109 -1.47 10.85 -5.97
N HIS A 110 -1.95 10.72 -7.20
CA HIS A 110 -1.15 10.85 -8.41
C HIS A 110 -1.99 11.46 -9.54
N ASP A 111 -1.59 12.62 -10.05
CA ASP A 111 -2.37 13.41 -11.03
C ASP A 111 -2.13 13.01 -12.49
N GLY A 112 -1.33 11.97 -12.70
CA GLY A 112 -0.92 11.46 -14.02
C GLY A 112 0.52 11.81 -14.36
N GLU A 113 1.09 12.80 -13.66
CA GLU A 113 2.47 13.23 -13.83
C GLU A 113 3.25 13.15 -12.51
N HIS A 114 2.62 13.53 -11.40
CA HIS A 114 3.27 13.71 -10.11
C HIS A 114 2.52 13.01 -8.98
N PHE A 115 3.28 12.47 -8.03
CA PHE A 115 2.74 12.12 -6.70
C PHE A 115 2.40 13.39 -5.92
N LYS A 116 1.32 13.35 -5.13
CA LYS A 116 0.81 14.53 -4.41
C LYS A 116 0.83 14.35 -2.90
N ALA A 117 1.33 15.37 -2.22
CA ALA A 117 1.25 15.47 -0.77
C ALA A 117 -0.19 15.84 -0.36
N LYS A 118 -0.74 15.18 0.65
CA LYS A 118 -2.13 15.36 1.10
C LYS A 118 -2.41 16.81 1.52
N GLY A 119 -1.43 17.41 2.20
CA GLY A 119 -1.58 18.70 2.87
C GLY A 119 -2.50 18.63 4.09
N ASP A 120 -2.52 19.69 4.89
CA ASP A 120 -3.23 19.74 6.17
C ASP A 120 -4.75 19.74 6.01
N GLN A 121 -5.25 20.23 4.89
CA GLN A 121 -6.67 20.36 4.57
C GLN A 121 -7.17 19.31 3.57
N ASN A 122 -6.34 18.30 3.26
CA ASN A 122 -6.68 17.21 2.33
C ASN A 122 -6.88 17.69 0.87
N GLN A 123 -6.05 18.66 0.45
CA GLN A 123 -6.19 19.38 -0.81
C GLN A 123 -5.31 18.86 -1.96
N TYR A 124 -4.23 18.12 -1.68
CA TYR A 124 -3.39 17.46 -2.70
C TYR A 124 -2.75 18.35 -3.77
N HIS A 125 -2.46 19.62 -3.46
CA HIS A 125 -1.89 20.55 -4.44
C HIS A 125 -0.37 20.38 -4.64
N ALA A 126 0.37 20.14 -3.56
CA ALA A 126 1.82 20.08 -3.61
C ALA A 126 2.32 18.76 -4.22
N VAL A 127 3.35 18.86 -5.06
CA VAL A 127 4.09 17.69 -5.55
C VAL A 127 4.90 17.10 -4.39
N ALA A 128 4.89 15.78 -4.28
CA ALA A 128 5.66 15.02 -3.32
C ALA A 128 6.77 14.23 -4.03
N ALA A 129 7.87 13.99 -3.32
CA ALA A 129 8.97 13.16 -3.77
C ALA A 129 9.10 11.94 -2.83
N PRO A 130 8.46 10.80 -3.17
CA PRO A 130 8.55 9.58 -2.37
C PRO A 130 10.00 9.16 -2.08
N MET A 131 10.25 8.59 -0.90
CA MET A 131 11.58 8.05 -0.58
C MET A 131 11.94 6.91 -1.54
N LYS A 132 13.12 7.00 -2.14
CA LYS A 132 13.65 5.94 -3.01
C LYS A 132 14.06 4.70 -2.20
N GLY A 133 14.15 3.57 -2.90
CA GLY A 133 14.57 2.30 -2.30
C GLY A 133 13.58 1.79 -1.25
N LYS A 134 12.29 2.04 -1.41
CA LYS A 134 11.26 1.36 -0.63
C LYS A 134 10.69 0.22 -1.46
N ARG A 135 10.11 -0.78 -0.80
CA ARG A 135 9.51 -1.94 -1.47
C ARG A 135 8.00 -1.83 -1.38
N LEU A 136 7.30 -2.19 -2.45
CA LEU A 136 5.84 -2.07 -2.53
C LEU A 136 5.20 -3.32 -3.09
N MET A 137 4.19 -3.83 -2.39
CA MET A 137 3.29 -4.87 -2.87
C MET A 137 1.87 -4.32 -2.98
N ASN A 138 1.28 -4.38 -4.16
CA ASN A 138 -0.15 -4.18 -4.36
C ASN A 138 -0.88 -5.52 -4.56
N ILE A 139 -2.10 -5.63 -4.05
CA ILE A 139 -2.97 -6.79 -4.23
C ILE A 139 -4.35 -6.28 -4.63
N SER A 140 -4.84 -6.60 -5.82
CA SER A 140 -6.17 -6.14 -6.27
C SER A 140 -6.91 -7.23 -7.03
N GLY A 141 -8.23 -7.25 -6.88
CA GLY A 141 -9.13 -8.16 -7.58
C GLY A 141 -9.65 -7.56 -8.88
N THR A 142 -9.71 -8.34 -9.95
CA THR A 142 -10.19 -7.84 -11.26
C THR A 142 -11.67 -7.51 -11.30
N GLU A 143 -12.46 -8.05 -10.37
CA GLU A 143 -13.92 -7.88 -10.28
C GLU A 143 -14.33 -6.99 -9.09
N ASP A 144 -13.40 -6.18 -8.58
CA ASP A 144 -13.67 -5.27 -7.47
C ASP A 144 -14.64 -4.16 -7.91
N LYS A 145 -15.84 -4.18 -7.31
CA LYS A 145 -16.92 -3.23 -7.60
C LYS A 145 -16.83 -1.95 -6.78
N LEU A 146 -15.98 -1.91 -5.75
CA LEU A 146 -15.76 -0.74 -4.90
C LEU A 146 -14.59 0.09 -5.41
N VAL A 147 -13.45 -0.56 -5.66
CA VAL A 147 -12.25 0.07 -6.22
C VAL A 147 -12.01 -0.54 -7.61
N PRO A 148 -12.29 0.18 -8.70
CA PRO A 148 -12.26 -0.40 -10.04
C PRO A 148 -10.83 -0.78 -10.44
N TYR A 149 -10.62 -2.06 -10.76
CA TYR A 149 -9.29 -2.58 -11.12
C TYR A 149 -8.66 -1.80 -12.30
N HIS A 150 -9.47 -1.49 -13.31
CA HIS A 150 -9.08 -0.78 -14.52
C HIS A 150 -9.03 0.76 -14.34
N GLY A 151 -9.21 1.26 -13.12
CA GLY A 151 -9.24 2.69 -12.83
C GLY A 151 -10.59 3.36 -13.14
N GLY A 152 -10.59 4.68 -13.10
CA GLY A 152 -11.79 5.50 -13.25
C GLY A 152 -12.57 5.70 -11.93
N PRO A 153 -13.73 6.37 -11.98
CA PRO A 153 -14.51 6.70 -10.81
C PRO A 153 -15.13 5.46 -10.15
N SER A 154 -15.00 5.37 -8.82
CA SER A 154 -15.76 4.41 -8.03
C SER A 154 -17.26 4.70 -8.11
N LYS A 155 -18.08 3.66 -8.15
CA LYS A 155 -19.54 3.82 -8.04
C LYS A 155 -19.98 4.23 -6.63
N PHE A 156 -19.19 3.89 -5.61
CA PHE A 156 -19.62 3.92 -4.22
C PHE A 156 -18.81 4.88 -3.35
N ILE A 157 -17.53 5.08 -3.65
CA ILE A 157 -16.64 5.90 -2.81
C ILE A 157 -16.75 7.37 -3.23
N PRO A 158 -17.21 8.27 -2.35
CA PRO A 158 -17.24 9.70 -2.67
C PRO A 158 -15.83 10.29 -2.74
N ALA A 159 -15.71 11.43 -3.42
CA ALA A 159 -14.60 12.37 -3.30
C ALA A 159 -15.18 13.77 -3.03
N ASN A 160 -14.31 14.77 -2.84
CA ASN A 160 -14.75 16.16 -2.64
C ASN A 160 -15.61 16.65 -3.81
N ASP A 161 -15.25 16.27 -5.05
CA ASP A 161 -15.95 16.64 -6.27
C ASP A 161 -16.52 15.41 -7.00
N GLY A 162 -17.42 14.68 -6.32
CA GLY A 162 -18.17 13.56 -6.91
C GLY A 162 -17.71 12.20 -6.41
N LYS A 163 -17.12 11.39 -7.29
CA LYS A 163 -16.67 10.02 -6.97
C LYS A 163 -15.16 9.93 -6.99
N LEU A 164 -14.61 9.14 -6.08
CA LEU A 164 -13.17 8.94 -6.03
C LEU A 164 -12.71 8.20 -7.27
N GLU A 165 -11.88 8.87 -8.07
CA GLU A 165 -11.27 8.31 -9.25
C GLU A 165 -9.98 7.58 -8.89
N PHE A 166 -9.80 6.41 -9.50
CA PHE A 166 -8.63 5.57 -9.30
C PHE A 166 -7.76 5.50 -10.54
N VAL A 167 -6.45 5.47 -10.34
CA VAL A 167 -5.52 5.09 -11.39
C VAL A 167 -5.72 3.59 -11.66
N ALA A 168 -5.58 3.15 -12.91
CA ALA A 168 -5.65 1.72 -13.22
C ALA A 168 -4.57 0.95 -12.42
N THR A 169 -4.89 -0.24 -11.92
CA THR A 169 -4.00 -0.92 -10.97
C THR A 169 -2.63 -1.25 -11.55
N GLU A 170 -2.59 -1.75 -12.79
CA GLU A 170 -1.35 -2.08 -13.50
C GLU A 170 -0.54 -0.82 -13.87
N GLU A 171 -1.22 0.33 -14.03
CA GLU A 171 -0.56 1.64 -14.18
C GLU A 171 0.00 2.12 -12.84
N SER A 172 -0.78 2.04 -11.76
CA SER A 172 -0.37 2.46 -10.42
C SER A 172 0.88 1.72 -9.94
N ILE A 173 0.99 0.41 -10.16
CA ILE A 173 2.20 -0.32 -9.80
C ILE A 173 3.40 0.05 -10.69
N TYR A 174 3.15 0.38 -11.96
CA TYR A 174 4.19 0.84 -12.87
C TYR A 174 4.72 2.21 -12.47
N LEU A 175 3.85 3.16 -12.09
CA LEU A 175 4.23 4.46 -11.54
C LEU A 175 5.11 4.29 -10.29
N TRP A 176 4.74 3.38 -9.38
CA TRP A 176 5.59 3.04 -8.23
C TRP A 176 6.93 2.42 -8.64
N ALA A 177 6.95 1.56 -9.67
CA ALA A 177 8.19 0.97 -10.17
C ALA A 177 9.12 2.06 -10.74
N ARG A 178 8.59 2.98 -11.57
CA ARG A 178 9.32 4.14 -12.10
C ARG A 178 9.88 4.99 -10.97
N GLU A 179 9.06 5.28 -9.97
CA GLU A 179 9.46 6.04 -8.80
C GLU A 179 10.61 5.35 -8.04
N MET A 180 10.62 4.03 -7.97
CA MET A 180 11.69 3.25 -7.35
C MET A 180 12.91 2.99 -8.27
N GLY A 181 12.97 3.61 -9.45
CA GLY A 181 14.12 3.56 -10.35
C GLY A 181 14.01 2.57 -11.51
N TYR A 182 12.82 2.00 -11.77
CA TYR A 182 12.62 1.19 -12.97
C TYR A 182 12.67 2.08 -14.22
N THR A 183 13.52 1.74 -15.19
CA THR A 183 13.68 2.52 -16.43
C THR A 183 13.00 1.87 -17.64
N GLY A 184 12.56 0.62 -17.52
CA GLY A 184 11.89 -0.12 -18.60
C GLY A 184 10.43 0.29 -18.82
N GLU A 185 9.81 -0.33 -19.83
CA GLU A 185 8.42 -0.11 -20.19
C GLU A 185 7.43 -0.80 -19.24
N LYS A 186 6.20 -0.29 -19.19
CA LYS A 186 5.11 -0.94 -18.46
C LYS A 186 4.90 -2.36 -18.97
N LYS A 187 4.82 -3.31 -18.05
CA LYS A 187 4.53 -4.71 -18.41
C LYS A 187 3.09 -4.85 -18.88
N THR A 188 2.91 -5.46 -20.05
CA THR A 188 1.61 -5.83 -20.61
C THR A 188 1.19 -7.27 -20.27
N HIS A 189 2.12 -8.05 -19.72
CA HIS A 189 1.91 -9.45 -19.33
C HIS A 189 2.54 -9.71 -17.95
N PRO A 190 1.98 -10.63 -17.16
CA PRO A 190 2.55 -10.93 -15.85
C PRO A 190 3.89 -11.66 -15.97
N SER A 191 4.76 -11.41 -15.00
CA SER A 191 6.05 -12.08 -14.84
C SER A 191 5.91 -13.55 -14.43
N SER A 192 4.84 -13.89 -13.72
CA SER A 192 4.50 -15.28 -13.42
C SER A 192 3.00 -15.44 -13.14
N LYS A 193 2.51 -16.69 -13.20
CA LYS A 193 1.12 -17.03 -12.91
C LYS A 193 1.05 -18.21 -11.95
N VAL A 194 0.15 -18.15 -10.97
CA VAL A 194 -0.11 -19.25 -10.02
C VAL A 194 -1.62 -19.33 -9.78
N GLY A 195 -2.28 -20.31 -10.42
CA GLY A 195 -3.74 -20.42 -10.37
C GLY A 195 -4.41 -19.14 -10.87
N ARG A 196 -5.18 -18.47 -10.00
CA ARG A 196 -5.87 -17.20 -10.31
C ARG A 196 -5.01 -15.95 -10.10
N LEU A 197 -3.75 -16.10 -9.70
CA LEU A 197 -2.83 -14.99 -9.48
C LEU A 197 -1.98 -14.77 -10.73
N GLU A 198 -2.02 -13.54 -11.23
CA GLU A 198 -1.06 -13.01 -12.20
C GLU A 198 -0.16 -12.01 -11.47
N ILE A 199 1.15 -12.24 -11.50
CA ILE A 199 2.13 -11.47 -10.72
C ILE A 199 2.94 -10.61 -11.67
N PHE A 200 2.87 -9.30 -11.48
CA PHE A 200 3.68 -8.31 -12.21
C PHE A 200 4.80 -7.87 -11.29
N SER A 201 6.04 -8.21 -11.64
CA SER A 201 7.21 -7.95 -10.81
C SER A 201 8.15 -6.97 -11.50
N TYR A 202 8.52 -5.91 -10.81
CA TYR A 202 9.53 -4.93 -11.21
C TYR A 202 10.66 -4.94 -10.19
N LEU A 203 11.86 -4.51 -10.61
CA LEU A 203 13.03 -4.38 -9.73
C LEU A 203 13.27 -5.67 -8.92
N ASN A 204 13.29 -6.81 -9.60
CA ASN A 204 13.50 -8.14 -9.01
C ASN A 204 12.55 -8.50 -7.86
N GLY A 205 11.35 -7.91 -7.82
CA GLY A 205 10.34 -8.18 -6.78
C GLY A 205 10.33 -7.18 -5.64
N ASP A 206 11.07 -6.07 -5.76
CA ASP A 206 10.96 -4.94 -4.83
C ASP A 206 9.66 -4.16 -5.05
N VAL A 207 9.15 -4.12 -6.27
CA VAL A 207 7.83 -3.55 -6.58
C VAL A 207 7.00 -4.61 -7.31
N VAL A 208 5.90 -5.06 -6.69
CA VAL A 208 5.11 -6.20 -7.18
C VAL A 208 3.62 -5.93 -7.10
N HIS A 209 2.88 -6.36 -8.11
CA HIS A 209 1.42 -6.38 -8.11
C HIS A 209 0.90 -7.80 -8.26
N TYR A 210 -0.01 -8.17 -7.36
CA TYR A 210 -0.74 -9.42 -7.35
C TYR A 210 -2.15 -9.14 -7.89
N LYS A 211 -2.33 -9.39 -9.18
CA LYS A 211 -3.63 -9.39 -9.83
C LYS A 211 -4.35 -10.69 -9.49
N VAL A 212 -5.50 -10.57 -8.85
CA VAL A 212 -6.34 -11.71 -8.46
C VAL A 212 -7.52 -11.79 -9.43
N ASN A 213 -7.42 -12.67 -10.41
CA ASN A 213 -8.48 -12.86 -11.40
C ASN A 213 -9.74 -13.45 -10.73
N GLN A 214 -10.91 -12.99 -11.18
CA GLN A 214 -12.24 -13.43 -10.71
C GLN A 214 -12.44 -13.23 -9.21
N GLU A 215 -11.99 -12.09 -8.70
CA GLU A 215 -12.10 -11.74 -7.30
C GLU A 215 -12.42 -10.27 -7.14
N GLY A 216 -13.26 -9.94 -6.15
CA GLY A 216 -13.64 -8.57 -5.84
C GLY A 216 -12.80 -7.95 -4.73
N HIS A 217 -13.43 -7.10 -3.91
CA HIS A 217 -12.81 -6.39 -2.78
C HIS A 217 -12.32 -7.30 -1.63
N GLY A 218 -12.41 -8.63 -1.79
CA GLY A 218 -11.86 -9.65 -0.91
C GLY A 218 -10.50 -10.22 -1.35
N ALA A 219 -9.89 -9.66 -2.39
CA ALA A 219 -8.70 -10.22 -3.06
C ALA A 219 -7.51 -10.52 -2.15
N THR A 220 -7.33 -9.76 -1.08
CA THR A 220 -6.27 -10.01 -0.07
C THR A 220 -6.36 -11.37 0.61
N ARG A 221 -7.52 -12.05 0.57
CA ARG A 221 -7.69 -13.41 1.10
C ARG A 221 -7.11 -14.49 0.20
N ARG A 222 -6.78 -14.17 -1.06
CA ARG A 222 -6.22 -15.12 -2.04
C ARG A 222 -4.70 -15.13 -2.07
N VAL A 223 -4.06 -14.14 -1.45
CA VAL A 223 -2.62 -14.13 -1.22
C VAL A 223 -2.32 -14.95 0.02
N THR A 224 -1.42 -15.92 -0.12
CA THR A 224 -1.05 -16.83 0.97
C THR A 224 -0.08 -16.17 1.94
N GLU A 225 0.00 -16.72 3.16
CA GLU A 225 1.03 -16.31 4.11
C GLU A 225 2.44 -16.45 3.54
N ASP A 226 2.73 -17.54 2.82
CA ASP A 226 4.05 -17.76 2.25
C ASP A 226 4.41 -16.73 1.17
N GLN A 227 3.43 -16.23 0.43
CA GLN A 227 3.64 -15.14 -0.54
C GLN A 227 3.96 -13.81 0.15
N LEU A 228 3.22 -13.46 1.21
CA LEU A 228 3.52 -12.28 2.03
C LEU A 228 4.91 -12.41 2.67
N MET A 229 5.22 -13.57 3.26
CA MET A 229 6.49 -13.86 3.88
C MET A 229 7.66 -13.80 2.90
N LYS A 230 7.48 -14.30 1.68
CA LYS A 230 8.48 -14.19 0.62
C LYS A 230 8.78 -12.73 0.33
N PHE A 231 7.75 -11.91 0.14
CA PHE A 231 7.95 -10.49 -0.10
C PHE A 231 8.67 -9.82 1.06
N LEU A 232 8.28 -10.06 2.32
CA LEU A 232 8.94 -9.44 3.47
C LEU A 232 10.42 -9.82 3.61
N LYS A 233 10.77 -11.08 3.32
CA LYS A 233 12.14 -11.62 3.50
C LYS A 233 13.10 -11.35 2.37
N THR A 234 12.62 -11.06 1.15
CA THR A 234 13.50 -10.81 0.01
C THR A 234 14.45 -9.66 0.35
N GLU A 235 15.76 -9.90 0.25
CA GLU A 235 16.78 -8.88 0.40
C GLU A 235 16.59 -7.77 -0.63
N LYS A 236 16.93 -6.55 -0.24
CA LYS A 236 16.67 -5.39 -1.08
C LYS A 236 17.63 -5.40 -2.26
N THR A 237 17.15 -5.13 -3.47
CA THR A 237 18.07 -4.91 -4.59
C THR A 237 18.79 -3.58 -4.35
N VAL A 238 20.11 -3.62 -4.15
CA VAL A 238 20.93 -2.40 -4.18
C VAL A 238 21.08 -2.04 -5.66
N VAL A 239 20.28 -1.09 -6.15
CA VAL A 239 20.57 -0.47 -7.44
C VAL A 239 21.85 0.35 -7.22
N PRO A 240 22.96 0.08 -7.92
CA PRO A 240 24.16 0.90 -7.80
C PRO A 240 23.77 2.34 -8.09
N GLN A 241 24.07 3.25 -7.16
CA GLN A 241 24.16 4.66 -7.53
C GLN A 241 25.37 4.73 -8.45
N GLU A 242 25.13 4.76 -9.77
CA GLU A 242 26.15 5.22 -10.69
C GLU A 242 26.45 6.66 -10.29
N ASN A 243 27.66 6.88 -9.76
CA ASN A 243 28.22 8.21 -9.59
C ASN A 243 28.16 8.90 -10.95
N LEU A 244 27.40 10.00 -11.04
CA LEU A 244 27.66 11.20 -11.86
C LEU A 244 26.66 12.30 -11.50
#